data_AF-A0A1H8M0G5-F1
#
_entry.id   AF-A0A1H8M0G5-F1
#
_cell.length_a   1.000
_cell.length_b   1.000
_cell.length_c   1.000
_cell.angle_alpha   90.00
_cell.angle_beta   90.00
_cell.angle_gamma   90.00
#
_symmetry.space_group_name_H-M   'P 1'
#
loop_
_entity.id
_entity.type
_entity.pdbx_description
1 polymer ?
#
loop_
_entity_poly.entity_id
_entity_poly.type
_entity_poly.pdbx_seq_one_letter_code
_entity_poly.pdbx_strand_id
1 'polypeptide(L)'
;MKQHMINVPKVYITSIPYNFRSYYLWLLFGLYELNKRGEIKLSFRKMTFEDRLIHKSESFREHDKKFRHFFNLQEEPAYSYSSYCLQGFVIYNHRKIKFCYDIADSPFSFDINLLHSVDYYFKAQCPKEISSNGFPLTSKVFIPYHPDVLTYQSKIHASMIGPRCLCNCSIFKYERMKAAYQIMINDKSSVKDGILMCYFGNARGPIPVIPHDIPDYNSESEIMGYFKEKINHPNEKRAIIAQMISEKGKGYDARIINPGNSDTLNNSLERKDLIIPLNEFCKHISRFQYNLNISGYRNSIPNRFIESFAVGTAILTDKLHIKWYLPFDEEVIESTEMGYLPISEVNWDKVKQDISTLPPVNEQQVLNAYNKKWAPIAFAKYIIHTLIN
;
A
#
# COMPACT_ATOMS: atom_id res chain seq x y z
N MET A 1 -4.91 -24.04 42.23
CA MET A 1 -5.19 -23.34 40.96
C MET A 1 -4.08 -22.35 40.68
N LYS A 2 -3.16 -22.66 39.74
CA LYS A 2 -2.23 -21.63 39.24
C LYS A 2 -3.08 -20.67 38.41
N GLN A 3 -3.24 -19.42 38.86
CA GLN A 3 -3.71 -18.35 38.00
C GLN A 3 -2.81 -18.35 36.76
N HIS A 4 -3.34 -18.73 35.60
CA HIS A 4 -2.70 -18.43 34.34
C HIS A 4 -2.64 -16.91 34.25
N MET A 5 -1.51 -16.31 34.67
CA MET A 5 -1.24 -14.93 34.34
C MET A 5 -1.24 -14.86 32.82
N ILE A 6 -2.29 -14.27 32.25
CA ILE A 6 -2.34 -13.94 30.84
C ILE A 6 -1.16 -13.01 30.60
N ASN A 7 -0.12 -13.53 29.96
CA ASN A 7 1.14 -12.84 29.84
C ASN A 7 0.98 -11.77 28.74
N VAL A 8 0.64 -10.54 29.12
CA VAL A 8 0.38 -9.47 28.12
C VAL A 8 1.64 -9.27 27.24
N PRO A 9 1.53 -9.42 25.89
CA PRO A 9 2.66 -9.25 24.99
C PRO A 9 3.29 -7.86 25.11
N LYS A 10 4.62 -7.78 25.19
CA LYS A 10 5.36 -6.52 25.17
C LYS A 10 5.93 -6.27 23.78
N VAL A 11 5.42 -5.26 23.09
CA VAL A 11 5.79 -4.91 21.72
C VAL A 11 6.78 -3.76 21.74
N TYR A 12 7.93 -3.96 21.10
CA TYR A 12 8.99 -2.96 20.99
C TYR A 12 9.22 -2.60 19.54
N ILE A 13 8.99 -1.34 19.17
CA ILE A 13 9.41 -0.79 17.88
C ILE A 13 10.83 -0.28 18.03
N THR A 14 11.73 -0.71 17.15
CA THR A 14 13.17 -0.42 17.23
C THR A 14 13.69 0.46 16.11
N SER A 15 13.04 0.42 14.94
CA SER A 15 13.39 1.28 13.80
C SER A 15 12.15 1.58 12.97
N ILE A 16 12.03 2.81 12.49
CA ILE A 16 11.02 3.22 11.52
C ILE A 16 11.74 4.09 10.48
N PRO A 17 11.75 3.71 9.19
CA PRO A 17 12.37 4.53 8.16
C PRO A 17 11.70 5.90 8.06
N TYR A 18 12.49 6.97 8.20
CA TYR A 18 11.96 8.33 8.30
C TYR A 18 11.20 8.77 7.04
N ASN A 19 11.76 8.48 5.86
CA ASN A 19 11.18 8.87 4.57
C ASN A 19 9.83 8.20 4.29
N PHE A 20 9.59 7.03 4.90
CA PHE A 20 8.39 6.23 4.69
C PHE A 20 7.50 6.10 5.93
N ARG A 21 7.76 6.90 6.96
CA ARG A 21 7.06 6.83 8.26
C ARG A 21 5.54 6.83 8.13
N SER A 22 4.99 7.56 7.16
CA SER A 22 3.56 7.72 6.92
C SER A 22 2.84 6.39 6.66
N TYR A 23 3.50 5.45 5.96
CA TYR A 23 2.93 4.15 5.61
C TYR A 23 2.77 3.21 6.81
N TYR A 24 3.52 3.44 7.90
CA TYR A 24 3.43 2.63 9.12
C TYR A 24 2.38 3.13 10.11
N LEU A 25 1.86 4.34 9.92
CA LEU A 25 0.96 4.98 10.88
C LEU A 25 -0.32 4.18 11.12
N TRP A 26 -0.78 3.41 10.13
CA TRP A 26 -1.94 2.55 10.28
C TRP A 26 -1.70 1.43 11.30
N LEU A 27 -0.57 0.71 11.17
CA LEU A 27 -0.16 -0.31 12.13
C LEU A 27 0.08 0.32 13.52
N LEU A 28 0.82 1.42 13.56
CA LEU A 28 1.16 2.09 14.82
C LEU A 28 -0.09 2.57 15.56
N PHE A 29 -1.06 3.15 14.85
CA PHE A 29 -2.33 3.55 15.44
C PHE A 29 -3.08 2.35 16.02
N GLY A 30 -3.15 1.24 15.28
CA GLY A 30 -3.71 -0.02 15.79
C GLY A 30 -2.99 -0.54 17.04
N LEU A 31 -1.65 -0.49 17.09
CA LEU A 31 -0.87 -0.88 18.26
C LEU A 31 -1.12 0.05 19.46
N TYR A 32 -1.28 1.36 19.23
CA TYR A 32 -1.66 2.28 20.31
C TYR A 32 -3.04 1.95 20.88
N GLU A 33 -4.02 1.66 20.03
CA GLU A 33 -5.36 1.25 20.46
C GLU A 33 -5.30 -0.04 21.31
N LEU A 34 -4.57 -1.07 20.86
CA LEU A 34 -4.37 -2.30 21.64
C LEU A 34 -3.68 -2.03 22.98
N ASN A 35 -2.69 -1.13 23.01
CA ASN A 35 -2.01 -0.75 24.24
C ASN A 35 -2.95 -0.01 25.21
N LYS A 36 -3.80 0.90 24.70
CA LYS A 36 -4.81 1.61 25.51
C LYS A 36 -5.86 0.67 26.10
N ARG A 37 -6.18 -0.42 25.41
CA ARG A 37 -7.08 -1.50 25.88
C ARG A 37 -6.40 -2.48 26.84
N GLY A 38 -5.09 -2.35 27.08
CA GLY A 38 -4.33 -3.29 27.91
C GLY A 38 -4.07 -4.65 27.26
N GLU A 39 -4.37 -4.81 25.96
CA GLU A 39 -4.17 -6.06 25.22
C GLU A 39 -2.67 -6.31 24.91
N ILE A 40 -1.87 -5.24 24.83
CA ILE A 40 -0.40 -5.28 24.70
C ILE A 40 0.26 -4.18 25.55
N LYS A 41 1.58 -4.24 25.69
CA LYS A 41 2.40 -3.11 26.19
C LYS A 41 3.32 -2.62 25.06
N LEU A 42 3.05 -1.43 24.54
CA LEU A 42 3.81 -0.82 23.45
C LEU A 42 4.97 0.06 23.96
N SER A 43 6.15 -0.08 23.38
CA SER A 43 7.32 0.74 23.68
C SER A 43 8.15 1.03 22.42
N PHE A 44 8.79 2.20 22.38
CA PHE A 44 9.72 2.59 21.32
C PHE A 44 11.13 2.59 21.90
N ARG A 45 11.94 1.59 21.53
CA ARG A 45 13.29 1.36 22.08
C ARG A 45 14.34 1.76 21.05
N LYS A 46 15.47 2.33 21.49
CA LYS A 46 16.63 2.70 20.66
C LYS A 46 16.44 3.84 19.66
N MET A 47 15.29 4.51 19.60
CA MET A 47 15.21 5.78 18.87
C MET A 47 16.00 6.84 19.64
N THR A 48 17.05 7.36 19.03
CA THR A 48 17.91 8.41 19.59
C THR A 48 17.08 9.65 19.90
N PHE A 49 17.63 10.57 20.70
CA PHE A 49 16.96 11.85 20.93
C PHE A 49 16.71 12.60 19.61
N GLU A 50 17.66 12.51 18.68
CA GLU A 50 17.57 13.06 17.33
C GLU A 50 16.44 12.42 16.53
N ASP A 51 16.35 11.08 16.49
CA ASP A 51 15.22 10.38 15.84
C ASP A 51 13.89 10.84 16.43
N ARG A 52 13.83 10.98 17.76
CA ARG A 52 12.61 11.44 18.45
C ARG A 52 12.25 12.87 18.07
N LEU A 53 13.23 13.76 17.90
CA LEU A 53 12.98 15.14 17.46
C LEU A 53 12.51 15.19 16.01
N ILE A 54 13.22 14.52 15.11
CA ILE A 54 12.90 14.38 13.68
C ILE A 54 11.45 13.89 13.48
N HIS A 55 11.04 12.90 14.27
CA HIS A 55 9.69 12.34 14.20
C HIS A 55 8.62 13.17 14.95
N LYS A 56 8.98 14.10 15.85
CA LYS A 56 8.03 14.92 16.62
C LYS A 56 7.62 16.20 15.92
N SER A 57 8.45 16.72 15.02
CA SER A 57 8.24 18.02 14.40
C SER A 57 7.46 17.94 13.10
N GLU A 58 6.32 18.63 13.03
CA GLU A 58 5.55 18.81 11.80
C GLU A 58 6.22 19.82 10.84
N SER A 59 6.95 20.78 11.40
CA SER A 59 7.67 21.86 10.70
C SER A 59 8.92 21.39 9.93
N PHE A 60 9.39 20.15 10.14
CA PHE A 60 10.56 19.63 9.44
C PHE A 60 10.28 19.28 7.97
N ARG A 61 9.02 19.26 7.54
CA ARG A 61 8.66 19.12 6.11
C ARG A 61 9.08 20.32 5.26
N GLU A 62 9.17 21.52 5.84
CA GLU A 62 9.45 22.75 5.07
C GLU A 62 10.92 23.20 5.13
N HIS A 63 11.67 22.79 6.15
CA HIS A 63 13.06 23.25 6.40
C HIS A 63 14.14 22.18 6.17
N ASP A 64 13.77 21.13 5.44
CA ASP A 64 14.49 19.84 5.36
C ASP A 64 15.92 19.96 4.77
N LYS A 65 16.17 20.91 3.87
CA LYS A 65 17.51 21.06 3.26
C LYS A 65 18.56 21.68 4.19
N LYS A 66 18.20 22.71 4.98
CA LYS A 66 19.18 23.43 5.83
C LYS A 66 19.54 22.66 7.10
N PHE A 67 18.61 21.88 7.64
CA PHE A 67 18.81 21.18 8.90
C PHE A 67 19.57 19.85 8.73
N ARG A 68 19.34 19.10 7.64
CA ARG A 68 20.16 17.91 7.31
C ARG A 68 21.64 18.27 7.16
N HIS A 69 21.91 19.42 6.55
CA HIS A 69 23.25 19.98 6.44
C HIS A 69 23.82 20.39 7.81
N PHE A 70 22.99 20.95 8.69
CA PHE A 70 23.42 21.37 10.04
C PHE A 70 23.80 20.19 10.95
N PHE A 71 23.17 19.02 10.80
CA PHE A 71 23.44 17.83 11.62
C PHE A 71 24.41 16.84 10.98
N ASN A 72 25.01 17.15 9.82
CA ASN A 72 25.87 16.21 9.09
C ASN A 72 25.22 14.83 8.89
N LEU A 73 23.88 14.80 8.81
CA LEU A 73 23.14 13.59 8.45
C LEU A 73 23.47 13.34 6.98
N GLN A 74 24.45 12.46 6.73
CA GLN A 74 24.74 11.98 5.38
C GLN A 74 23.41 11.59 4.74
N GLU A 75 23.22 11.99 3.48
CA GLU A 75 22.19 11.35 2.68
C GLU A 75 22.45 9.86 2.80
N GLU A 76 21.57 9.12 3.50
CA GLU A 76 21.59 7.68 3.34
C GLU A 76 21.52 7.47 1.83
N PRO A 77 22.50 6.78 1.22
CA PRO A 77 22.47 6.57 -0.21
C PRO A 77 21.10 6.00 -0.54
N ALA A 78 20.50 6.50 -1.61
CA ALA A 78 19.13 6.21 -2.05
C ALA A 78 18.83 4.71 -2.29
N TYR A 79 19.75 3.81 -1.90
CA TYR A 79 19.77 2.37 -2.15
C TYR A 79 20.29 1.58 -0.94
N SER A 80 19.95 1.98 0.29
CA SER A 80 19.99 1.05 1.43
C SER A 80 18.72 0.20 1.42
N TYR A 81 18.83 -1.10 1.16
CA TYR A 81 17.70 -2.04 1.09
C TYR A 81 16.87 -2.12 2.39
N SER A 82 17.41 -1.66 3.52
CA SER A 82 16.67 -1.53 4.80
C SER A 82 15.80 -0.29 4.92
N SER A 83 15.75 0.55 3.88
CA SER A 83 15.00 1.81 3.90
C SER A 83 13.48 1.64 3.88
N TYR A 84 12.94 0.46 3.59
CA TYR A 84 11.49 0.22 3.52
C TYR A 84 10.91 -0.62 4.66
N CYS A 85 11.70 -0.93 5.70
CA CYS A 85 11.27 -1.85 6.75
C CYS A 85 11.17 -1.18 8.12
N LEU A 86 9.97 -1.16 8.70
CA LEU A 86 9.81 -1.01 10.15
C LEU A 86 10.34 -2.27 10.82
N GLN A 87 11.05 -2.12 11.94
CA GLN A 87 11.60 -3.24 12.69
C GLN A 87 11.14 -3.21 14.15
N GLY A 88 10.94 -4.39 14.72
CA GLY A 88 10.58 -4.53 16.11
C GLY A 88 10.78 -5.93 16.66
N PHE A 89 10.39 -6.11 17.91
CA PHE A 89 10.27 -7.43 18.51
C PHE A 89 9.15 -7.48 19.55
N VAL A 90 8.61 -8.67 19.77
CA VAL A 90 7.64 -8.96 20.82
C VAL A 90 8.31 -9.84 21.88
N ILE A 91 8.07 -9.52 23.16
CA ILE A 91 8.37 -10.43 24.26
C ILE A 91 7.05 -11.02 24.75
N TYR A 92 6.93 -12.34 24.63
CA TYR A 92 5.77 -13.11 25.06
C TYR A 92 6.23 -14.48 25.56
N ASN A 93 5.76 -14.92 26.74
CA ASN A 93 6.15 -16.20 27.36
C ASN A 93 7.67 -16.45 27.40
N HIS A 94 8.43 -15.42 27.81
CA HIS A 94 9.90 -15.43 27.88
C HIS A 94 10.64 -15.60 26.55
N ARG A 95 9.92 -15.66 25.43
CA ARG A 95 10.49 -15.67 24.08
C ARG A 95 10.56 -14.24 23.55
N LYS A 96 11.65 -13.93 22.86
CA LYS A 96 11.81 -12.70 22.08
C LYS A 96 11.67 -13.06 20.61
N ILE A 97 10.69 -12.46 19.94
CA ILE A 97 10.32 -12.76 18.56
C ILE A 97 10.53 -11.48 17.75
N LYS A 98 11.50 -11.48 16.85
CA LYS A 98 11.88 -10.35 16.00
C LYS A 98 11.03 -10.33 14.74
N PHE A 99 10.64 -9.14 14.31
CA PHE A 99 9.89 -8.98 13.08
C PHE A 99 10.29 -7.71 12.33
N CYS A 100 10.03 -7.73 11.03
CA CYS A 100 9.98 -6.52 10.23
C CYS A 100 8.67 -6.41 9.46
N TYR A 101 8.32 -5.19 9.09
CA TYR A 101 7.20 -4.88 8.24
C TYR A 101 7.70 -4.06 7.05
N ASP A 102 7.75 -4.72 5.90
CA ASP A 102 8.23 -4.21 4.61
C ASP A 102 7.06 -3.64 3.80
N ILE A 103 7.15 -2.34 3.51
CA ILE A 103 6.17 -1.60 2.71
C ILE A 103 6.61 -1.36 1.27
N ALA A 104 7.75 -1.91 0.84
CA ALA A 104 8.24 -1.65 -0.51
C ALA A 104 7.17 -2.07 -1.53
N ASP A 105 6.85 -1.14 -2.44
CA ASP A 105 5.78 -1.28 -3.42
C ASP A 105 6.04 -2.40 -4.43
N SER A 106 7.26 -2.92 -4.49
CA SER A 106 7.67 -4.01 -5.39
C SER A 106 7.44 -5.38 -4.76
N PRO A 107 6.53 -6.21 -5.31
CA PRO A 107 6.19 -7.50 -4.70
C PRO A 107 7.34 -8.52 -4.67
N PHE A 108 8.31 -8.37 -5.57
CA PHE A 108 9.47 -9.26 -5.69
C PHE A 108 10.72 -8.77 -4.97
N SER A 109 10.72 -7.54 -4.47
CA SER A 109 11.86 -6.97 -3.77
C SER A 109 11.73 -7.23 -2.27
N PHE A 110 12.75 -7.83 -1.67
CA PHE A 110 12.83 -8.16 -0.25
C PHE A 110 14.16 -7.67 0.31
N ASP A 111 14.14 -7.16 1.55
CA ASP A 111 15.37 -6.95 2.30
C ASP A 111 15.92 -8.30 2.78
N ILE A 112 16.95 -8.79 2.09
CA ILE A 112 17.55 -10.11 2.36
C ILE A 112 18.22 -10.16 3.75
N ASN A 113 18.86 -9.09 4.18
CA ASN A 113 19.50 -9.04 5.50
C ASN A 113 18.47 -9.14 6.62
N LEU A 114 17.33 -8.46 6.48
CA LEU A 114 16.23 -8.58 7.43
C LEU A 114 15.56 -9.94 7.35
N LEU A 115 15.29 -10.47 6.15
CA LEU A 115 14.72 -11.80 5.95
C LEU A 115 15.53 -12.90 6.65
N HIS A 116 16.86 -12.78 6.67
CA HIS A 116 17.74 -13.68 7.40
C HIS A 116 17.62 -13.52 8.93
N SER A 117 17.58 -12.27 9.41
CA SER A 117 17.78 -11.94 10.82
C SER A 117 16.52 -11.90 11.68
N VAL A 118 15.35 -11.78 11.07
CA VAL A 118 14.05 -11.77 11.75
C VAL A 118 13.42 -13.17 11.81
N ASP A 119 12.49 -13.33 12.74
CA ASP A 119 11.66 -14.53 12.85
C ASP A 119 10.45 -14.44 11.90
N TYR A 120 9.88 -13.23 11.73
CA TYR A 120 8.73 -12.97 10.87
C TYR A 120 8.95 -11.76 9.95
N TYR A 121 8.71 -11.93 8.66
CA TYR A 121 8.84 -10.90 7.62
C TYR A 121 7.46 -10.57 7.04
N PHE A 122 6.87 -9.45 7.46
CA PHE A 122 5.58 -9.01 6.94
C PHE A 122 5.76 -8.20 5.66
N LYS A 123 5.21 -8.65 4.53
CA LYS A 123 5.29 -7.97 3.23
C LYS A 123 3.95 -7.34 2.87
N ALA A 124 3.91 -6.01 2.69
CA ALA A 124 2.66 -5.30 2.40
C ALA A 124 2.09 -5.64 1.00
N GLN A 125 2.97 -5.72 0.00
CA GLN A 125 2.64 -6.15 -1.36
C GLN A 125 3.06 -7.61 -1.55
N CYS A 126 2.45 -8.54 -0.79
CA CYS A 126 2.88 -9.93 -0.76
C CYS A 126 2.43 -10.67 -2.02
N PRO A 127 3.31 -11.36 -2.76
CA PRO A 127 2.91 -12.22 -3.88
C PRO A 127 1.87 -13.26 -3.47
N LYS A 128 0.91 -13.57 -4.37
CA LYS A 128 -0.05 -14.68 -4.14
C LYS A 128 0.71 -16.01 -4.00
N GLU A 129 1.73 -16.19 -4.83
CA GLU A 129 2.64 -17.33 -4.88
C GLU A 129 4.10 -16.86 -4.92
N ILE A 130 4.99 -17.56 -4.22
CA ILE A 130 6.44 -17.40 -4.29
C ILE A 130 6.98 -18.72 -4.84
N SER A 131 7.50 -18.71 -6.07
CA SER A 131 8.03 -19.91 -6.73
C SER A 131 9.29 -19.61 -7.52
N SER A 132 10.00 -20.66 -7.94
CA SER A 132 11.24 -20.55 -8.70
C SER A 132 11.07 -19.87 -10.06
N ASN A 133 9.84 -19.78 -10.58
CA ASN A 133 9.56 -19.07 -11.83
C ASN A 133 9.71 -17.54 -11.70
N GLY A 134 9.67 -17.01 -10.47
CA GLY A 134 9.67 -15.57 -10.22
C GLY A 134 8.28 -14.97 -10.07
N PHE A 135 8.22 -13.66 -9.87
CA PHE A 135 6.99 -12.89 -9.78
C PHE A 135 6.42 -12.60 -11.18
N PRO A 136 5.15 -12.94 -11.46
CA PRO A 136 4.56 -12.72 -12.79
C PRO A 136 4.26 -11.23 -13.04
N LEU A 137 4.81 -10.71 -14.15
CA LEU A 137 4.28 -9.51 -14.80
C LEU A 137 3.15 -9.86 -15.76
N THR A 138 3.32 -10.99 -16.47
CA THR A 138 2.32 -11.63 -17.34
C THR A 138 2.43 -13.15 -17.18
N SER A 139 1.61 -13.91 -17.89
CA SER A 139 1.72 -15.38 -17.95
C SER A 139 3.04 -15.91 -18.53
N LYS A 140 3.81 -15.06 -19.23
CA LYS A 140 5.06 -15.42 -19.92
C LYS A 140 6.28 -14.65 -19.43
N VAL A 141 6.09 -13.57 -18.69
CA VAL A 141 7.16 -12.66 -18.24
C VAL A 141 7.19 -12.65 -16.73
N PHE A 142 8.34 -13.00 -16.18
CA PHE A 142 8.56 -13.11 -14.74
C PHE A 142 9.79 -12.32 -14.32
N ILE A 143 9.72 -11.73 -13.13
CA ILE A 143 10.87 -11.12 -12.45
C ILE A 143 11.41 -12.15 -11.45
N PRO A 144 12.69 -12.54 -11.55
CA PRO A 144 13.26 -13.54 -10.65
C PRO A 144 13.29 -13.05 -9.20
N TYR A 145 13.01 -13.97 -8.27
CA TYR A 145 13.27 -13.72 -6.86
C TYR A 145 14.74 -13.94 -6.54
N HIS A 146 15.24 -13.25 -5.51
CA HIS A 146 16.52 -13.63 -4.90
C HIS A 146 16.41 -15.06 -4.32
N PRO A 147 17.43 -15.93 -4.45
CA PRO A 147 17.36 -17.32 -3.98
C PRO A 147 16.94 -17.45 -2.51
N ASP A 148 17.40 -16.54 -1.65
CA ASP A 148 17.04 -16.53 -0.23
C ASP A 148 15.54 -16.31 0.03
N VAL A 149 14.82 -15.65 -0.87
CA VAL A 149 13.35 -15.52 -0.75
C VAL A 149 12.69 -16.90 -0.83
N LEU A 150 13.18 -17.77 -1.72
CA LEU A 150 12.69 -19.14 -1.85
C LEU A 150 13.05 -19.98 -0.61
N THR A 151 14.27 -19.80 -0.08
CA THR A 151 14.74 -20.48 1.12
C THR A 151 13.95 -20.10 2.37
N TYR A 152 13.63 -18.81 2.54
CA TYR A 152 12.99 -18.27 3.74
C TYR A 152 11.50 -17.96 3.58
N GLN A 153 10.85 -18.48 2.53
CA GLN A 153 9.44 -18.21 2.25
C GLN A 153 8.49 -18.50 3.42
N SER A 154 8.82 -19.46 4.28
CA SER A 154 8.04 -19.82 5.47
C SER A 154 7.96 -18.71 6.52
N LYS A 155 8.89 -17.75 6.50
CA LYS A 155 8.89 -16.57 7.37
C LYS A 155 8.12 -15.38 6.76
N ILE A 156 7.73 -15.46 5.48
CA ILE A 156 7.10 -14.35 4.76
C ILE A 156 5.59 -14.41 4.99
N HIS A 157 5.05 -13.37 5.61
CA HIS A 157 3.64 -13.22 5.89
C HIS A 157 3.07 -12.04 5.13
N ALA A 158 1.87 -12.21 4.57
CA ALA A 158 1.19 -11.10 3.92
C ALA A 158 0.79 -10.03 4.94
N SER A 159 0.74 -8.78 4.49
CA SER A 159 0.37 -7.62 5.27
C SER A 159 -0.51 -6.69 4.42
N MET A 160 -0.66 -5.42 4.75
CA MET A 160 -1.41 -4.44 3.94
C MET A 160 -0.77 -3.06 4.02
N ILE A 161 -0.85 -2.25 2.96
CA ILE A 161 -0.44 -0.84 3.04
C ILE A 161 -1.56 0.01 3.66
N GLY A 162 -1.19 0.88 4.61
CA GLY A 162 -2.10 1.82 5.25
C GLY A 162 -2.53 2.99 4.35
N PRO A 163 -3.69 3.63 4.61
CA PRO A 163 -4.23 4.74 3.84
C PRO A 163 -3.42 6.03 4.02
N ARG A 164 -3.67 7.01 3.14
CA ARG A 164 -2.92 8.28 3.12
C ARG A 164 -3.42 9.27 4.17
N CYS A 165 -4.64 9.11 4.68
CA CYS A 165 -5.26 10.03 5.63
C CYS A 165 -4.41 10.36 6.87
N LEU A 166 -3.53 9.43 7.28
CA LEU A 166 -2.66 9.62 8.44
C LEU A 166 -1.32 10.29 8.09
N CYS A 167 -0.99 10.54 6.81
CA CYS A 167 0.37 10.85 6.35
C CYS A 167 1.03 12.06 7.03
N ASN A 168 0.22 12.99 7.55
CA ASN A 168 0.70 14.20 8.22
C ASN A 168 0.90 14.02 9.74
N CYS A 169 0.56 12.86 10.29
CA CYS A 169 0.70 12.59 11.71
C CYS A 169 2.13 12.18 12.07
N SER A 170 2.55 12.59 13.27
CA SER A 170 3.74 12.02 13.92
C SER A 170 3.43 10.64 14.49
N ILE A 171 4.39 9.72 14.40
CA ILE A 171 4.35 8.37 14.99
C ILE A 171 4.14 8.36 16.52
N PHE A 172 4.38 9.49 17.19
CA PHE A 172 4.22 9.65 18.64
C PHE A 172 2.94 10.37 19.06
N LYS A 173 2.12 10.83 18.11
CA LYS A 173 0.94 11.65 18.38
C LYS A 173 -0.33 10.83 18.21
N TYR A 174 -0.57 9.92 19.15
CA TYR A 174 -1.76 9.06 19.18
C TYR A 174 -3.08 9.81 18.99
N GLU A 175 -3.31 10.90 19.75
CA GLU A 175 -4.57 11.66 19.64
C GLU A 175 -4.77 12.28 18.25
N ARG A 176 -3.70 12.64 17.54
CA ARG A 176 -3.81 13.15 16.16
C ARG A 176 -4.12 12.04 15.17
N MET A 177 -3.48 10.87 15.32
CA MET A 177 -3.83 9.69 14.52
C MET A 177 -5.29 9.29 14.74
N LYS A 178 -5.76 9.30 15.99
CA LYS A 178 -7.15 9.03 16.35
C LYS A 178 -8.10 10.04 15.72
N ALA A 179 -7.82 11.33 15.82
CA ALA A 179 -8.64 12.38 15.22
C ALA A 179 -8.71 12.24 13.68
N ALA A 180 -7.56 12.04 13.01
CA ALA A 180 -7.52 11.86 11.55
C ALA A 180 -8.26 10.60 11.10
N TYR A 181 -8.13 9.50 11.84
CA TYR A 181 -8.91 8.27 11.60
C TYR A 181 -10.41 8.51 11.74
N GLN A 182 -10.84 9.20 12.81
CA GLN A 182 -12.24 9.53 13.04
C GLN A 182 -12.80 10.45 11.96
N ILE A 183 -12.03 11.42 11.47
CA ILE A 183 -12.42 12.23 10.32
C ILE A 183 -12.63 11.32 9.11
N MET A 184 -11.64 10.49 8.76
CA MET A 184 -11.71 9.62 7.58
C MET A 184 -12.97 8.72 7.55
N ILE A 185 -13.29 8.04 8.65
CA ILE A 185 -14.43 7.09 8.68
C ILE A 185 -15.80 7.79 8.72
N ASN A 186 -15.85 9.05 9.19
CA ASN A 186 -17.07 9.83 9.30
C ASN A 186 -17.26 10.81 8.14
N ASP A 187 -16.23 11.03 7.33
CA ASP A 187 -16.23 11.94 6.17
C ASP A 187 -16.91 11.26 4.98
N LYS A 188 -18.23 11.08 5.11
CA LYS A 188 -19.10 10.47 4.10
C LYS A 188 -20.04 11.51 3.52
N SER A 189 -20.35 11.35 2.24
CA SER A 189 -21.47 12.00 1.59
C SER A 189 -22.78 11.43 2.12
N SER A 190 -23.78 12.27 2.32
CA SER A 190 -25.15 11.85 2.63
C SER A 190 -25.88 11.25 1.41
N VAL A 191 -25.28 11.36 0.22
CA VAL A 191 -25.83 10.90 -1.05
C VAL A 191 -24.83 9.96 -1.73
N LYS A 192 -25.29 8.76 -2.10
CA LYS A 192 -24.55 7.78 -2.92
C LYS A 192 -25.23 7.64 -4.29
N ASP A 193 -24.99 8.63 -5.16
CA ASP A 193 -25.58 8.77 -6.49
C ASP A 193 -24.63 8.37 -7.64
N GLY A 194 -23.36 8.13 -7.33
CA GLY A 194 -22.35 7.66 -8.26
C GLY A 194 -22.34 6.14 -8.39
N ILE A 195 -22.10 5.65 -9.60
CA ILE A 195 -21.96 4.23 -9.91
C ILE A 195 -20.49 3.84 -9.79
N LEU A 196 -19.63 4.46 -10.60
CA LEU A 196 -18.23 4.07 -10.69
C LEU A 196 -17.34 5.30 -10.89
N MET A 197 -16.24 5.35 -10.16
CA MET A 197 -15.19 6.32 -10.42
C MET A 197 -13.83 5.68 -10.67
N CYS A 198 -12.92 6.39 -11.32
CA CYS A 198 -11.49 6.08 -11.30
C CYS A 198 -10.66 7.35 -11.13
N TYR A 199 -9.53 7.23 -10.45
CA TYR A 199 -8.62 8.35 -10.20
C TYR A 199 -7.18 7.89 -10.38
N PHE A 200 -6.45 8.44 -11.34
CA PHE A 200 -5.11 7.99 -11.70
C PHE A 200 -4.12 9.15 -11.80
N GLY A 201 -2.86 8.89 -11.41
CA GLY A 201 -1.79 9.88 -11.49
C GLY A 201 -1.42 10.20 -12.93
N ASN A 202 -0.96 9.19 -13.67
CA ASN A 202 -0.41 9.35 -15.01
C ASN A 202 -1.09 8.44 -16.03
N ALA A 203 -1.18 8.90 -17.29
CA ALA A 203 -1.69 8.10 -18.42
C ALA A 203 -0.63 7.20 -19.06
N ARG A 204 0.66 7.48 -18.87
CA ARG A 204 1.76 6.71 -19.48
C ARG A 204 2.70 6.17 -18.42
N GLY A 205 3.37 5.07 -18.76
CA GLY A 205 4.49 4.54 -17.96
C GLY A 205 5.72 5.44 -18.02
N PRO A 206 6.84 5.03 -17.39
CA PRO A 206 8.10 5.74 -17.54
C PRO A 206 8.63 5.62 -18.96
N ILE A 207 9.58 6.48 -19.33
CA ILE A 207 10.27 6.39 -20.60
C ILE A 207 11.19 5.14 -20.56
N PRO A 208 11.07 4.19 -21.50
CA PRO A 208 11.88 2.98 -21.48
C PRO A 208 13.38 3.28 -21.60
N VAL A 209 14.19 2.62 -20.78
CA VAL A 209 15.65 2.64 -20.83
C VAL A 209 16.13 1.22 -21.11
N ILE A 210 16.94 1.03 -22.14
CA ILE A 210 17.49 -0.29 -22.46
C ILE A 210 18.70 -0.52 -21.54
N PRO A 211 18.65 -1.50 -20.61
CA PRO A 211 19.81 -1.81 -19.77
C PRO A 211 20.93 -2.44 -20.61
N HIS A 212 22.17 -2.37 -20.10
CA HIS A 212 23.31 -3.01 -20.75
C HIS A 212 23.27 -4.55 -20.63
N ASP A 213 22.83 -5.07 -19.48
CA ASP A 213 22.74 -6.51 -19.18
C ASP A 213 21.37 -6.87 -18.57
N ILE A 214 21.37 -7.39 -17.33
CA ILE A 214 20.18 -7.68 -16.53
C ILE A 214 19.62 -6.33 -16.03
N PRO A 215 18.32 -6.06 -16.19
CA PRO A 215 17.72 -4.81 -15.73
C PRO A 215 17.81 -4.72 -14.22
N ASP A 216 17.99 -3.51 -13.70
CA ASP A 216 17.58 -3.21 -12.34
C ASP A 216 16.06 -3.37 -12.27
N TYR A 217 15.60 -4.49 -11.71
CA TYR A 217 14.18 -4.72 -11.51
C TYR A 217 13.57 -3.72 -10.52
N ASN A 218 14.37 -2.88 -9.84
CA ASN A 218 13.90 -1.73 -9.09
C ASN A 218 13.70 -0.45 -9.93
N SER A 219 14.08 -0.45 -11.21
CA SER A 219 13.80 0.58 -12.20
C SER A 219 12.72 0.15 -13.20
N GLU A 220 11.54 0.80 -13.19
CA GLU A 220 10.50 0.49 -14.18
C GLU A 220 10.89 0.86 -15.61
N SER A 221 11.67 1.93 -15.81
CA SER A 221 12.14 2.29 -17.14
C SER A 221 13.00 1.18 -17.74
N GLU A 222 13.85 0.54 -16.92
CA GLU A 222 14.64 -0.61 -17.35
C GLU A 222 13.80 -1.87 -17.58
N ILE A 223 12.81 -2.16 -16.72
CA ILE A 223 11.85 -3.25 -16.96
C ILE A 223 11.15 -3.07 -18.32
N MET A 224 10.65 -1.86 -18.58
CA MET A 224 9.98 -1.53 -19.84
C MET A 224 10.94 -1.65 -21.03
N GLY A 225 12.18 -1.16 -20.92
CA GLY A 225 13.16 -1.24 -22.00
C GLY A 225 13.73 -2.65 -22.24
N TYR A 226 13.81 -3.47 -21.20
CA TYR A 226 14.28 -4.86 -21.28
C TYR A 226 13.23 -5.77 -21.95
N PHE A 227 11.97 -5.69 -21.51
CA PHE A 227 10.91 -6.55 -22.04
C PHE A 227 10.23 -6.01 -23.30
N LYS A 228 10.33 -4.69 -23.58
CA LYS A 228 9.81 -4.04 -24.79
C LYS A 228 8.34 -4.42 -25.04
N GLU A 229 8.00 -4.81 -26.27
CA GLU A 229 6.66 -5.20 -26.73
C GLU A 229 6.04 -6.41 -26.00
N LYS A 230 6.80 -7.12 -25.16
CA LYS A 230 6.25 -8.24 -24.37
C LYS A 230 5.35 -7.77 -23.24
N ILE A 231 5.42 -6.50 -22.87
CA ILE A 231 4.62 -5.88 -21.81
C ILE A 231 4.23 -4.44 -22.18
N ASN A 232 3.12 -3.95 -21.64
CA ASN A 232 2.82 -2.51 -21.62
C ASN A 232 2.65 -2.05 -20.18
N HIS A 233 2.91 -0.78 -19.88
CA HIS A 233 2.78 -0.31 -18.52
C HIS A 233 1.30 -0.23 -18.09
N PRO A 234 0.93 -0.53 -16.82
CA PRO A 234 -0.47 -0.44 -16.36
C PRO A 234 -1.13 0.93 -16.57
N ASN A 235 -0.35 2.02 -16.51
CA ASN A 235 -0.86 3.39 -16.76
C ASN A 235 -1.53 3.55 -18.14
N GLU A 236 -1.03 2.86 -19.16
CA GLU A 236 -1.62 2.94 -20.50
C GLU A 236 -3.04 2.36 -20.52
N LYS A 237 -3.29 1.30 -19.74
CA LYS A 237 -4.63 0.72 -19.56
C LYS A 237 -5.50 1.60 -18.68
N ARG A 238 -4.92 2.25 -17.68
CA ARG A 238 -5.62 3.24 -16.83
C ARG A 238 -6.17 4.38 -17.69
N ALA A 239 -5.40 4.81 -18.69
CA ALA A 239 -5.85 5.82 -19.64
C ALA A 239 -7.04 5.35 -20.48
N ILE A 240 -6.96 4.13 -21.03
CA ILE A 240 -8.04 3.53 -21.82
C ILE A 240 -9.31 3.36 -20.96
N ILE A 241 -9.20 2.84 -19.74
CA ILE A 241 -10.36 2.67 -18.85
C ILE A 241 -10.95 4.01 -18.43
N ALA A 242 -10.12 5.00 -18.10
CA ALA A 242 -10.62 6.33 -17.76
C ALA A 242 -11.41 6.95 -18.92
N GLN A 243 -10.94 6.80 -20.16
CA GLN A 243 -11.68 7.18 -21.35
C GLN A 243 -13.04 6.46 -21.40
N MET A 244 -13.06 5.13 -21.27
CA MET A 244 -14.30 4.33 -21.28
C MET A 244 -15.30 4.74 -20.18
N ILE A 245 -14.82 5.06 -18.98
CA ILE A 245 -15.66 5.50 -17.86
C ILE A 245 -16.21 6.91 -18.15
N SER A 246 -15.40 7.81 -18.69
CA SER A 246 -15.82 9.19 -19.01
C SER A 246 -16.97 9.23 -20.03
N GLU A 247 -16.97 8.29 -20.98
CA GLU A 247 -17.98 8.18 -22.03
C GLU A 247 -19.35 7.68 -21.52
N LYS A 248 -19.42 7.11 -20.30
CA LYS A 248 -20.67 6.64 -19.69
C LYS A 248 -21.57 7.76 -19.17
N GLY A 249 -21.01 8.95 -18.95
CA GLY A 249 -21.79 10.13 -18.52
C GLY A 249 -22.25 10.07 -17.07
N LYS A 250 -23.53 10.39 -16.81
CA LYS A 250 -24.05 10.63 -15.47
C LYS A 250 -23.81 9.45 -14.53
N GLY A 251 -23.30 9.73 -13.34
CA GLY A 251 -22.98 8.73 -12.31
C GLY A 251 -21.58 8.13 -12.43
N TYR A 252 -20.79 8.53 -13.44
CA TYR A 252 -19.42 8.10 -13.63
C TYR A 252 -18.44 9.28 -13.49
N ASP A 253 -17.27 9.04 -12.89
CA ASP A 253 -16.22 10.06 -12.72
C ASP A 253 -14.85 9.46 -13.05
N ALA A 254 -14.21 9.93 -14.12
CA ALA A 254 -12.92 9.43 -14.55
C ALA A 254 -11.87 10.53 -14.54
N ARG A 255 -10.79 10.33 -13.78
CA ARG A 255 -9.72 11.32 -13.65
C ARG A 255 -8.35 10.72 -13.96
N ILE A 256 -7.61 11.42 -14.82
CA ILE A 256 -6.17 11.24 -15.01
C ILE A 256 -5.52 12.58 -14.72
N ILE A 257 -4.70 12.66 -13.69
CA ILE A 257 -4.15 13.95 -13.26
C ILE A 257 -3.11 14.48 -14.25
N ASN A 258 -2.27 13.60 -14.80
CA ASN A 258 -1.25 13.96 -15.77
C ASN A 258 -1.33 13.04 -17.01
N PRO A 259 -1.55 13.57 -18.22
CA PRO A 259 -1.59 12.77 -19.44
C PRO A 259 -0.20 12.26 -19.90
N GLY A 260 0.89 12.70 -19.27
CA GLY A 260 2.27 12.33 -19.60
C GLY A 260 2.78 11.07 -18.90
N ASN A 261 4.10 10.86 -19.04
CA ASN A 261 4.86 9.78 -18.42
C ASN A 261 4.98 9.95 -16.89
N SER A 262 5.15 8.84 -16.17
CA SER A 262 5.20 8.82 -14.71
C SER A 262 6.53 9.30 -14.11
N ASP A 263 7.58 9.38 -14.91
CA ASP A 263 8.94 9.80 -14.53
C ASP A 263 9.27 11.23 -14.97
N THR A 264 8.34 11.92 -15.65
CA THR A 264 8.54 13.31 -16.05
C THR A 264 8.50 14.22 -14.82
N LEU A 265 9.65 14.80 -14.45
CA LEU A 265 9.78 15.75 -13.34
C LEU A 265 9.04 17.08 -13.59
N ASN A 266 8.73 17.39 -14.85
CA ASN A 266 7.96 18.56 -15.24
C ASN A 266 6.45 18.27 -15.21
N ASN A 267 5.78 18.80 -14.19
CA ASN A 267 4.33 18.68 -14.01
C ASN A 267 3.53 19.71 -14.85
N SER A 268 4.09 20.23 -15.95
CA SER A 268 3.43 21.22 -16.81
C SER A 268 2.09 20.74 -17.41
N LEU A 269 1.92 19.43 -17.56
CA LEU A 269 0.69 18.81 -18.07
C LEU A 269 -0.31 18.42 -16.96
N GLU A 270 -0.01 18.73 -15.69
CA GLU A 270 -0.87 18.40 -14.56
C GLU A 270 -2.19 19.18 -14.61
N ARG A 271 -3.30 18.43 -14.60
CA ARG A 271 -4.67 18.94 -14.58
C ARG A 271 -5.12 19.16 -13.14
N LYS A 272 -4.74 20.30 -12.59
CA LYS A 272 -4.99 20.65 -11.17
C LYS A 272 -6.48 20.71 -10.81
N ASP A 273 -7.32 21.04 -11.78
CA ASP A 273 -8.79 21.05 -11.67
C ASP A 273 -9.39 19.66 -11.39
N LEU A 274 -8.68 18.58 -11.75
CA LEU A 274 -9.12 17.22 -11.51
C LEU A 274 -8.67 16.65 -10.16
N ILE A 275 -7.74 17.31 -9.48
CA ILE A 275 -7.16 16.83 -8.22
C ILE A 275 -8.22 16.86 -7.13
N ILE A 276 -8.40 15.73 -6.44
CA ILE A 276 -9.22 15.67 -5.23
C ILE A 276 -8.29 15.90 -4.04
N PRO A 277 -8.50 16.97 -3.25
CA PRO A 277 -7.72 17.21 -2.03
C PRO A 277 -7.77 16.00 -1.09
N LEU A 278 -6.64 15.67 -0.44
CA LEU A 278 -6.55 14.47 0.40
C LEU A 278 -7.59 14.46 1.54
N ASN A 279 -7.88 15.63 2.11
CA ASN A 279 -8.88 15.81 3.17
C ASN A 279 -10.33 15.75 2.67
N GLU A 280 -10.58 15.75 1.36
CA GLU A 280 -11.90 15.62 0.75
C GLU A 280 -12.07 14.28 0.03
N PHE A 281 -10.99 13.48 -0.05
CA PHE A 281 -10.96 12.26 -0.84
C PHE A 281 -12.00 11.24 -0.36
N CYS A 282 -12.11 11.02 0.95
CA CYS A 282 -13.06 10.06 1.52
C CYS A 282 -14.51 10.50 1.26
N LYS A 283 -14.83 11.79 1.48
CA LYS A 283 -16.13 12.35 1.12
C LYS A 283 -16.46 12.16 -0.35
N HIS A 284 -15.52 12.45 -1.25
CA HIS A 284 -15.73 12.31 -2.69
C HIS A 284 -16.02 10.87 -3.09
N ILE A 285 -15.15 9.92 -2.72
CA ILE A 285 -15.30 8.52 -3.13
C ILE A 285 -16.52 7.84 -2.49
N SER A 286 -16.97 8.31 -1.32
CA SER A 286 -18.17 7.79 -0.65
C SER A 286 -19.47 8.00 -1.44
N ARG A 287 -19.47 8.91 -2.43
CA ARG A 287 -20.60 9.11 -3.34
C ARG A 287 -20.79 7.96 -4.33
N PHE A 288 -19.76 7.16 -4.56
CA PHE A 288 -19.77 6.11 -5.58
C PHE A 288 -20.01 4.73 -4.96
N GLN A 289 -20.62 3.84 -5.74
CA GLN A 289 -20.69 2.42 -5.38
C GLN A 289 -19.31 1.78 -5.52
N TYR A 290 -18.62 2.06 -6.62
CA TYR A 290 -17.30 1.50 -6.92
C TYR A 290 -16.23 2.57 -7.15
N ASN A 291 -15.02 2.26 -6.71
CA ASN A 291 -13.80 2.92 -7.12
C ASN A 291 -12.94 1.92 -7.90
N LEU A 292 -12.75 2.15 -9.20
CA LEU A 292 -11.92 1.30 -10.04
C LEU A 292 -10.44 1.62 -9.84
N ASN A 293 -9.66 0.56 -9.73
CA ASN A 293 -8.21 0.65 -9.78
C ASN A 293 -7.62 -0.43 -10.69
N ILE A 294 -6.69 -0.06 -11.56
CA ILE A 294 -5.79 -1.02 -12.20
C ILE A 294 -4.52 -1.07 -11.38
N SER A 295 -3.98 -2.27 -11.18
CA SER A 295 -2.74 -2.55 -10.48
C SER A 295 -1.64 -1.54 -10.84
N GLY A 296 -0.91 -1.11 -9.82
CA GLY A 296 0.07 -0.05 -9.92
C GLY A 296 1.43 -0.55 -10.36
N TYR A 297 2.42 0.28 -10.03
CA TYR A 297 3.83 -0.05 -10.09
C TYR A 297 4.05 -1.52 -9.74
N ARG A 298 4.50 -2.33 -10.70
CA ARG A 298 4.82 -3.77 -10.52
C ARG A 298 3.67 -4.62 -9.99
N ASN A 299 2.44 -4.39 -10.47
CA ASN A 299 1.23 -5.10 -10.05
C ASN A 299 0.87 -4.89 -8.57
N SER A 300 1.24 -3.74 -7.97
CA SER A 300 0.92 -3.39 -6.58
C SER A 300 -0.53 -2.95 -6.37
N ILE A 301 -1.04 -3.15 -5.15
CA ILE A 301 -2.34 -2.60 -4.70
C ILE A 301 -2.11 -1.22 -4.09
N PRO A 302 -2.82 -0.16 -4.51
CA PRO A 302 -2.67 1.14 -3.90
C PRO A 302 -3.32 1.21 -2.51
N ASN A 303 -2.75 2.04 -1.65
CA ASN A 303 -3.30 2.38 -0.34
C ASN A 303 -4.75 2.92 -0.33
N ARG A 304 -5.27 3.34 -1.49
CA ARG A 304 -6.62 3.89 -1.66
C ARG A 304 -7.74 2.87 -1.48
N PHE A 305 -7.45 1.57 -1.57
CA PHE A 305 -8.43 0.51 -1.28
C PHE A 305 -9.01 0.70 0.13
N ILE A 306 -8.15 0.97 1.13
CA ILE A 306 -8.56 1.16 2.52
C ILE A 306 -9.46 2.40 2.68
N GLU A 307 -9.15 3.49 1.98
CA GLU A 307 -9.97 4.71 2.00
C GLU A 307 -11.36 4.44 1.43
N SER A 308 -11.47 3.67 0.34
CA SER A 308 -12.75 3.25 -0.23
C SER A 308 -13.54 2.36 0.72
N PHE A 309 -12.92 1.32 1.29
CA PHE A 309 -13.60 0.40 2.21
C PHE A 309 -14.08 1.11 3.47
N ALA A 310 -13.30 2.04 4.01
CA ALA A 310 -13.63 2.80 5.21
C ALA A 310 -14.90 3.64 5.06
N VAL A 311 -15.24 4.05 3.84
CA VAL A 311 -16.46 4.80 3.53
C VAL A 311 -17.53 3.98 2.80
N GLY A 312 -17.36 2.66 2.75
CA GLY A 312 -18.35 1.73 2.20
C GLY A 312 -18.45 1.76 0.66
N THR A 313 -17.37 2.18 -0.02
CA THR A 313 -17.22 2.10 -1.47
C THR A 313 -16.43 0.84 -1.81
N ALA A 314 -17.00 -0.03 -2.65
CA ALA A 314 -16.33 -1.25 -3.10
C ALA A 314 -15.26 -0.93 -4.15
N ILE A 315 -14.38 -1.90 -4.41
CA ILE A 315 -13.35 -1.77 -5.44
C ILE A 315 -13.67 -2.66 -6.63
N LEU A 316 -13.55 -2.10 -7.83
CA LEU A 316 -13.39 -2.86 -9.06
C LEU A 316 -11.92 -2.83 -9.45
N THR A 317 -11.29 -3.97 -9.71
CA THR A 317 -9.86 -3.99 -10.04
C THR A 317 -9.53 -5.01 -11.12
N ASP A 318 -8.37 -4.89 -11.75
CA ASP A 318 -7.86 -5.96 -12.60
C ASP A 318 -7.46 -7.18 -11.75
N LYS A 319 -7.17 -8.30 -12.40
CA LYS A 319 -6.73 -9.50 -11.69
C LYS A 319 -5.44 -9.23 -10.90
N LEU A 320 -5.49 -9.43 -9.58
CA LEU A 320 -4.38 -9.13 -8.68
C LEU A 320 -3.40 -10.31 -8.63
N HIS A 321 -2.10 -10.01 -8.67
CA HIS A 321 -1.02 -11.00 -8.51
C HIS A 321 -0.44 -11.05 -7.08
N ILE A 322 -0.98 -10.21 -6.21
CA ILE A 322 -0.60 -10.10 -4.80
C ILE A 322 -1.80 -10.30 -3.90
N LYS A 323 -1.54 -10.49 -2.61
CA LYS A 323 -2.55 -10.67 -1.56
C LYS A 323 -2.22 -9.82 -0.35
N TRP A 324 -3.27 -9.45 0.38
CA TRP A 324 -3.14 -8.96 1.75
C TRP A 324 -3.31 -10.11 2.74
N TYR A 325 -3.12 -9.80 4.03
CA TYR A 325 -3.15 -10.80 5.12
C TYR A 325 -4.47 -11.55 5.28
N LEU A 326 -5.57 -11.03 4.72
CA LEU A 326 -6.85 -11.71 4.62
C LEU A 326 -7.34 -11.68 3.16
N PRO A 327 -8.18 -12.64 2.74
CA PRO A 327 -8.79 -12.60 1.42
C PRO A 327 -9.80 -11.45 1.31
N PHE A 328 -9.94 -10.92 0.10
CA PHE A 328 -11.05 -10.04 -0.25
C PHE A 328 -12.33 -10.86 -0.41
N ASP A 329 -13.47 -10.27 0.00
CA ASP A 329 -14.80 -10.83 -0.26
C ASP A 329 -15.57 -9.84 -1.17
N GLU A 330 -16.81 -9.52 -0.84
CA GLU A 330 -17.70 -8.62 -1.59
C GLU A 330 -17.18 -7.19 -1.70
N GLU A 331 -16.19 -6.79 -0.90
CA GLU A 331 -15.57 -5.46 -1.00
C GLU A 331 -14.69 -5.28 -2.24
N VAL A 332 -14.28 -6.35 -2.93
CA VAL A 332 -13.50 -6.29 -4.17
C VAL A 332 -14.07 -7.20 -5.25
N ILE A 333 -14.18 -6.67 -6.47
CA ILE A 333 -14.44 -7.45 -7.68
C ILE A 333 -13.18 -7.39 -8.55
N GLU A 334 -12.54 -8.55 -8.76
CA GLU A 334 -11.45 -8.71 -9.75
C GLU A 334 -12.06 -8.99 -11.14
N SER A 335 -11.75 -8.13 -12.11
CA SER A 335 -12.11 -8.27 -13.53
C SER A 335 -11.02 -9.10 -14.25
N THR A 336 -10.83 -8.85 -15.54
CA THR A 336 -9.80 -9.50 -16.36
C THR A 336 -8.39 -9.07 -15.95
N GLU A 337 -7.41 -9.86 -16.35
CA GLU A 337 -6.01 -9.49 -16.22
C GLU A 337 -5.70 -8.29 -17.12
N MET A 338 -4.99 -7.29 -16.58
CA MET A 338 -4.57 -6.10 -17.32
C MET A 338 -3.11 -5.78 -17.03
N GLY A 339 -2.78 -5.42 -15.77
CA GLY A 339 -1.41 -5.15 -15.29
C GLY A 339 -0.39 -4.80 -16.38
N TYR A 340 0.61 -5.65 -16.55
CA TYR A 340 1.65 -5.51 -17.58
C TYR A 340 1.33 -6.22 -18.90
N LEU A 341 0.15 -6.81 -19.09
CA LEU A 341 -0.20 -7.45 -20.36
C LEU A 341 -0.06 -6.48 -21.54
N PRO A 342 0.35 -6.92 -22.73
CA PRO A 342 0.25 -6.10 -23.93
C PRO A 342 -1.18 -5.57 -24.12
N ILE A 343 -1.35 -4.34 -24.60
CA ILE A 343 -2.67 -3.72 -24.81
C ILE A 343 -3.55 -4.58 -25.72
N SER A 344 -2.94 -5.22 -26.73
CA SER A 344 -3.61 -6.12 -27.67
C SER A 344 -4.06 -7.44 -27.05
N GLU A 345 -3.50 -7.85 -25.91
CA GLU A 345 -3.84 -9.10 -25.21
C GLU A 345 -4.91 -8.91 -24.13
N VAL A 346 -5.25 -7.66 -23.77
CA VAL A 346 -6.33 -7.37 -22.81
C VAL A 346 -7.69 -7.65 -23.44
N ASN A 347 -8.54 -8.41 -22.74
CA ASN A 347 -9.91 -8.67 -23.17
C ASN A 347 -10.82 -7.46 -22.88
N TRP A 348 -10.72 -6.45 -23.75
CA TRP A 348 -11.45 -5.18 -23.61
C TRP A 348 -12.98 -5.34 -23.65
N ASP A 349 -13.50 -6.33 -24.36
CA ASP A 349 -14.94 -6.56 -24.43
C ASP A 349 -15.47 -7.07 -23.08
N LYS A 350 -14.73 -7.96 -22.42
CA LYS A 350 -15.06 -8.38 -21.06
C LYS A 350 -14.93 -7.23 -20.05
N VAL A 351 -13.92 -6.37 -20.18
CA VAL A 351 -13.79 -5.17 -19.33
C VAL A 351 -15.01 -4.25 -19.48
N LYS A 352 -15.44 -3.98 -20.72
CA LYS A 352 -16.63 -3.17 -21.00
C LYS A 352 -17.89 -3.82 -20.43
N GLN A 353 -18.02 -5.14 -20.56
CA GLN A 353 -19.12 -5.90 -19.98
C GLN A 353 -19.13 -5.73 -18.46
N ASP A 354 -18.01 -6.00 -17.79
CA ASP A 354 -17.87 -5.91 -16.34
C ASP A 354 -18.24 -4.53 -15.81
N ILE A 355 -17.76 -3.46 -16.44
CA ILE A 355 -18.13 -2.07 -16.08
C ILE A 355 -19.64 -1.81 -16.28
N SER A 356 -20.25 -2.40 -17.30
CA SER A 356 -21.66 -2.16 -17.64
C SER A 356 -22.63 -2.99 -16.80
N THR A 357 -22.18 -4.09 -16.22
CA THR A 357 -23.01 -5.04 -15.47
C THR A 357 -22.61 -5.12 -14.00
N LEU A 358 -22.06 -4.03 -13.43
CA LEU A 358 -21.72 -3.99 -12.02
C LEU A 358 -22.97 -4.18 -11.15
N PRO A 359 -22.95 -5.13 -10.20
CA PRO A 359 -24.06 -5.29 -9.27
C PRO A 359 -24.16 -4.08 -8.33
N PRO A 360 -25.31 -3.83 -7.70
CA PRO A 360 -25.40 -2.80 -6.69
C PRO A 360 -24.56 -3.16 -5.46
N VAL A 361 -23.87 -2.18 -4.87
CA VAL A 361 -23.07 -2.37 -3.65
C VAL A 361 -23.91 -2.27 -2.39
N ASN A 362 -23.80 -3.26 -1.51
CA ASN A 362 -24.27 -3.15 -0.14
C ASN A 362 -23.19 -2.48 0.73
N GLU A 363 -23.39 -1.19 1.02
CA GLU A 363 -22.45 -0.40 1.83
C GLU A 363 -22.14 -1.06 3.18
N GLN A 364 -23.15 -1.63 3.85
CA GLN A 364 -22.96 -2.22 5.17
C GLN A 364 -22.08 -3.47 5.11
N GLN A 365 -22.17 -4.27 4.05
CA GLN A 365 -21.28 -5.42 3.86
C GLN A 365 -19.82 -4.98 3.69
N VAL A 366 -19.57 -3.93 2.89
CA VAL A 366 -18.23 -3.35 2.72
C VAL A 366 -17.68 -2.81 4.04
N LEU A 367 -18.49 -2.06 4.81
CA LEU A 367 -18.08 -1.53 6.13
C LEU A 367 -17.84 -2.64 7.15
N ASN A 368 -18.62 -3.71 7.12
CA ASN A 368 -18.41 -4.87 7.99
C ASN A 368 -17.09 -5.56 7.66
N ALA A 369 -16.79 -5.76 6.37
CA ALA A 369 -15.51 -6.30 5.91
C ALA A 369 -14.34 -5.40 6.34
N TYR A 370 -14.47 -4.08 6.18
CA TYR A 370 -13.50 -3.09 6.67
C TYR A 370 -13.21 -3.23 8.16
N ASN A 371 -14.25 -3.22 9.00
CA ASN A 371 -14.07 -3.28 10.45
C ASN A 371 -13.49 -4.62 10.91
N LYS A 372 -13.90 -5.72 10.27
CA LYS A 372 -13.45 -7.07 10.58
C LYS A 372 -11.99 -7.30 10.16
N LYS A 373 -11.62 -6.80 8.98
CA LYS A 373 -10.35 -7.10 8.35
C LYS A 373 -9.41 -5.91 8.49
N TRP A 374 -9.72 -4.79 7.83
CA TRP A 374 -8.80 -3.75 7.40
C TRP A 374 -8.56 -2.60 8.39
N ALA A 375 -9.45 -2.41 9.36
CA ALA A 375 -9.34 -1.35 10.36
C ALA A 375 -8.02 -1.45 11.16
N PRO A 376 -7.49 -0.34 11.72
CA PRO A 376 -6.18 -0.31 12.37
C PRO A 376 -6.03 -1.37 13.47
N ILE A 377 -7.06 -1.53 14.30
CA ILE A 377 -7.08 -2.52 15.38
C ILE A 377 -7.10 -3.95 14.84
N ALA A 378 -7.90 -4.22 13.82
CA ALA A 378 -8.00 -5.56 13.23
C ALA A 378 -6.66 -5.98 12.60
N PHE A 379 -6.02 -5.07 11.88
CA PHE A 379 -4.69 -5.28 11.33
C PHE A 379 -3.62 -5.48 12.42
N ALA A 380 -3.60 -4.63 13.45
CA ALA A 380 -2.65 -4.80 14.56
C ALA A 380 -2.87 -6.13 15.31
N LYS A 381 -4.13 -6.56 15.48
CA LYS A 381 -4.44 -7.88 16.06
C LYS A 381 -3.89 -9.01 15.22
N TYR A 382 -4.03 -8.93 13.90
CA TYR A 382 -3.43 -9.91 12.99
C TYR A 382 -1.91 -10.00 13.17
N ILE A 383 -1.20 -8.86 13.19
CA ILE A 383 0.25 -8.83 13.37
C ILE A 383 0.65 -9.47 14.71
N ILE A 384 0.02 -9.05 15.81
CA ILE A 384 0.34 -9.58 17.14
C ILE A 384 -0.01 -11.07 17.25
N HIS A 385 -1.16 -11.50 16.73
CA HIS A 385 -1.57 -12.90 16.74
C HIS A 385 -0.59 -13.79 15.96
N THR A 386 -0.15 -13.34 14.79
CA THR A 386 0.83 -14.05 13.96
C THR A 386 2.18 -14.16 14.66
N LEU A 387 2.56 -13.16 15.46
CA LEU A 387 3.85 -13.17 16.16
C LEU A 387 3.89 -14.06 17.40
N ILE A 388 2.76 -14.39 18.02
CA ILE A 388 2.72 -15.09 19.31
C ILE A 388 2.17 -16.51 19.23
N ASN A 389 1.69 -16.92 18.05
CA ASN A 389 1.26 -18.29 17.74
C ASN A 389 2.14 -18.84 16.61
#